data_AF-A0A672N7Q5-F1
#
_entry.id   AF-A0A672N7Q5-F1
#
_cell.length_a   1.000
_cell.length_b   1.000
_cell.length_c   1.000
_cell.angle_alpha   90.00
_cell.angle_beta   90.00
_cell.angle_gamma   90.00
#
_symmetry.space_group_name_H-M   'P 1'
#
loop_
_entity.id
_entity.type
_entity.pdbx_description
1 polymer ?
#
loop_
_entity_poly.entity_id
_entity_poly.type
_entity_poly.pdbx_seq_one_letter_code
_entity_poly.pdbx_strand_id
1 'polypeptide(L)'
;MSKKGCCDSVGECFFDYYTSKILVIRSRKVGTLNRFTQALVIAYVIGYVCVLKKGYQDTDTVLSSVTTKVKGIALTNTTELGERIWDVADYIIPPQEDGSFFVLTNMIITPNQTQSKCAENPTPASICTSYRDCRRGFNDARGDGVQTGRCVNYNDTVKTCEVLSWCPLEKIVEPPNPPLLADAENFTVLIKNNIRYPKFNFNKRNILPNINSSYLTQCVFSRKTDPDCPIFRLKDIVEEAEEDFQTMAVHGGVMGVQIRWDCDLDMPQSWCVPRYTFRRLDNKDPENNVAPGYNFRFAKYYKDSDGTETRTLIKGYGIRFDVLVFGQAGKFNIIPTLLNIGAGLALLGLVNVICDWIVLTFMTRKHHYKEQKYTYVDDFGLLSNEET
;
A
#
# COMPACT_ATOMS: atom_id res chain seq x y z
N MET A 1 -17.63 -77.61 -12.72
CA MET A 1 -16.57 -76.63 -13.06
C MET A 1 -16.84 -76.09 -14.47
N SER A 2 -17.56 -74.97 -14.58
CA SER A 2 -17.53 -74.14 -15.80
C SER A 2 -16.60 -72.98 -15.50
N LYS A 3 -15.46 -72.91 -16.19
CA LYS A 3 -14.51 -71.80 -16.08
C LYS A 3 -15.19 -70.56 -16.66
N LYS A 4 -15.86 -69.76 -15.81
CA LYS A 4 -16.23 -68.38 -16.16
C LYS A 4 -14.94 -67.66 -16.56
N GLY A 5 -14.87 -67.24 -17.81
CA GLY A 5 -13.70 -66.58 -18.37
C GLY A 5 -13.48 -65.24 -17.67
N CYS A 6 -12.21 -64.84 -17.53
CA CYS A 6 -11.81 -63.57 -16.93
C CYS A 6 -12.57 -62.36 -17.52
N CYS A 7 -12.99 -62.42 -18.79
CA CYS A 7 -13.81 -61.39 -19.44
C CYS A 7 -15.23 -61.21 -18.85
N ASP A 8 -15.93 -62.28 -18.46
CA ASP A 8 -17.26 -62.16 -17.85
C ASP A 8 -17.15 -61.55 -16.45
N SER A 9 -16.05 -61.84 -15.74
CA SER A 9 -15.74 -61.27 -14.43
C SER A 9 -15.40 -59.77 -14.50
N VAL A 10 -14.71 -59.34 -15.57
CA VAL A 10 -14.37 -57.91 -15.79
C VAL A 10 -15.60 -57.10 -16.19
N GLY A 11 -16.51 -57.67 -17.00
CA GLY A 11 -17.77 -57.03 -17.36
C GLY A 11 -18.73 -56.90 -16.18
N GLU A 12 -18.92 -57.97 -15.40
CA GLU A 12 -19.71 -57.94 -14.15
C GLU A 12 -19.13 -56.89 -13.18
N CYS A 13 -17.81 -56.87 -12.97
CA CYS A 13 -17.17 -55.88 -12.09
C CYS A 13 -17.30 -54.42 -12.56
N PHE A 14 -17.40 -54.16 -13.88
CA PHE A 14 -17.54 -52.81 -14.43
C PHE A 14 -18.99 -52.28 -14.36
N PHE A 15 -19.98 -53.17 -14.36
CA PHE A 15 -21.40 -52.81 -14.31
C PHE A 15 -22.06 -53.03 -12.93
N ASP A 16 -21.34 -53.60 -11.97
CA ASP A 16 -21.81 -53.75 -10.60
C ASP A 16 -21.78 -52.41 -9.84
N TYR A 17 -22.97 -51.95 -9.41
CA TYR A 17 -23.11 -50.76 -8.56
C TYR A 17 -23.13 -51.16 -7.08
N TYR A 18 -22.05 -50.86 -6.37
CA TYR A 18 -21.95 -51.08 -4.94
C TYR A 18 -22.63 -49.95 -4.17
N THR A 19 -23.60 -50.31 -3.31
CA THR A 19 -24.27 -49.37 -2.39
C THR A 19 -24.07 -49.78 -0.94
N SER A 20 -23.86 -48.81 -0.06
CA SER A 20 -23.77 -49.07 1.38
C SER A 20 -25.14 -49.36 1.97
N LYS A 21 -25.22 -50.37 2.85
CA LYS A 21 -26.41 -50.62 3.68
C LYS A 21 -26.52 -49.51 4.73
N ILE A 22 -27.66 -48.81 4.77
CA ILE A 22 -27.89 -47.69 5.70
C ILE A 22 -28.70 -48.12 6.93
N LEU A 23 -28.29 -47.67 8.12
CA LEU A 23 -29.06 -47.84 9.36
C LEU A 23 -29.93 -46.60 9.61
N VAL A 24 -31.25 -46.77 9.63
CA VAL A 24 -32.19 -45.66 9.86
C VAL A 24 -32.62 -45.61 11.33
N ILE A 25 -32.09 -44.66 12.10
CA ILE A 25 -32.46 -44.47 13.51
C ILE A 25 -33.71 -43.59 13.62
N ARG A 26 -34.86 -44.18 13.97
CA ARG A 26 -36.11 -43.44 14.22
C ARG A 26 -36.16 -42.91 15.65
N SER A 27 -35.53 -41.76 15.90
CA SER A 27 -35.56 -41.07 17.21
C SER A 27 -35.70 -39.55 17.04
N ARG A 28 -36.65 -38.93 17.74
CA ARG A 28 -36.84 -37.47 17.71
C ARG A 28 -35.58 -36.72 18.17
N LYS A 29 -34.93 -37.17 19.25
CA LYS A 29 -33.72 -36.50 19.78
C LYS A 29 -32.55 -36.53 18.79
N VAL A 30 -32.28 -37.70 18.18
CA VAL A 30 -31.20 -37.87 17.20
C VAL A 30 -31.50 -37.13 15.90
N GLY A 31 -32.76 -37.22 15.44
CA GLY A 31 -33.20 -36.50 14.26
C GLY A 31 -33.07 -34.99 14.42
N THR A 32 -33.49 -34.42 15.56
CA THR A 32 -33.34 -32.99 15.85
C THR A 32 -31.87 -32.59 15.91
N LEU A 33 -31.01 -33.37 16.58
CA LEU A 33 -29.57 -33.12 16.63
C LEU A 33 -28.95 -33.08 15.22
N ASN A 34 -29.22 -34.09 14.38
CA ASN A 34 -28.67 -34.15 13.03
C ASN A 34 -29.17 -32.98 12.17
N ARG A 35 -30.48 -32.70 12.18
CA ARG A 35 -31.06 -31.59 11.40
C ARG A 35 -30.56 -30.23 11.87
N PHE A 36 -30.37 -30.04 13.17
CA PHE A 36 -29.80 -28.81 13.71
C PHE A 36 -28.35 -28.60 13.26
N THR A 37 -27.50 -29.62 13.37
CA THR A 37 -26.11 -29.54 12.91
C THR A 37 -26.02 -29.33 11.40
N GLN A 38 -26.88 -29.99 10.61
CA GLN A 38 -27.00 -29.73 9.16
C GLN A 38 -27.38 -28.28 8.88
N ALA A 39 -28.39 -27.74 9.59
CA ALA A 39 -28.82 -26.36 9.44
C ALA A 39 -27.70 -25.36 9.79
N LEU A 40 -26.90 -25.63 10.83
CA LEU A 40 -25.73 -24.82 11.17
C LEU A 40 -24.67 -24.81 10.05
N VAL A 41 -24.35 -25.97 9.49
CA VAL A 41 -23.38 -26.06 8.38
C VAL A 41 -23.91 -25.34 7.14
N ILE A 42 -25.19 -25.51 6.79
CA ILE A 42 -25.81 -24.79 5.67
C ILE A 42 -25.78 -23.28 5.91
N ALA A 43 -26.12 -22.82 7.11
CA ALA A 43 -26.08 -21.41 7.48
C ALA A 43 -24.66 -20.83 7.39
N TYR A 44 -23.63 -21.60 7.79
CA TYR A 44 -22.23 -21.20 7.63
C TYR A 44 -21.83 -21.10 6.16
N VAL A 45 -22.12 -22.12 5.34
CA VAL A 45 -21.73 -22.12 3.92
C VAL A 45 -22.43 -20.97 3.18
N ILE A 46 -23.75 -20.81 3.35
CA ILE A 46 -24.50 -19.76 2.67
C ILE A 46 -24.15 -18.38 3.23
N GLY A 47 -24.21 -18.19 4.54
CA GLY A 47 -24.03 -16.89 5.18
C GLY A 47 -22.59 -16.40 5.16
N TYR A 48 -21.64 -17.23 5.59
CA TYR A 48 -20.25 -16.82 5.68
C TYR A 48 -19.49 -16.97 4.36
N VAL A 49 -19.51 -18.15 3.74
CA VAL A 49 -18.71 -18.43 2.54
C VAL A 49 -19.30 -17.73 1.31
N CYS A 50 -20.59 -17.93 1.04
CA CYS A 50 -21.23 -17.34 -0.15
C CYS A 50 -21.52 -15.85 0.03
N VAL A 51 -22.17 -15.41 1.11
CA VAL A 51 -22.59 -14.00 1.24
C VAL A 51 -21.47 -13.09 1.73
N LEU A 52 -20.85 -13.37 2.89
CA LEU A 52 -19.84 -12.48 3.47
C LEU A 52 -18.51 -12.50 2.72
N LYS A 53 -18.01 -13.69 2.34
CA LYS A 53 -16.75 -13.84 1.60
C LYS A 53 -16.91 -13.80 0.09
N LYS A 54 -18.14 -13.68 -0.42
CA LYS A 54 -18.45 -13.68 -1.86
C LYS A 54 -17.75 -14.81 -2.62
N GLY A 55 -17.72 -16.02 -2.05
CA GLY A 55 -17.02 -17.16 -2.63
C GLY A 55 -17.55 -17.63 -4.00
N TYR A 56 -18.69 -17.10 -4.45
CA TYR A 56 -19.21 -17.33 -5.81
C TYR A 56 -18.55 -16.43 -6.86
N GLN A 57 -17.81 -15.41 -6.44
CA GLN A 57 -17.12 -14.49 -7.33
C GLN A 57 -15.69 -14.96 -7.58
N ASP A 58 -15.24 -14.72 -8.80
CA ASP A 58 -13.83 -14.70 -9.13
C ASP A 58 -13.32 -13.26 -8.97
N THR A 59 -12.05 -13.11 -8.60
CA THR A 59 -11.46 -11.81 -8.29
C THR A 59 -10.33 -11.44 -9.25
N ASP A 60 -10.15 -10.13 -9.45
CA ASP A 60 -9.03 -9.54 -10.20
C ASP A 60 -8.45 -8.34 -9.43
N THR A 61 -7.15 -8.14 -9.56
CA THR A 61 -6.46 -7.01 -8.92
C THR A 61 -6.43 -5.81 -9.86
N VAL A 62 -6.41 -4.61 -9.27
CA VAL A 62 -6.48 -3.38 -10.06
C VAL A 62 -5.16 -3.09 -10.78
N LEU A 63 -5.23 -2.83 -12.09
CA LEU A 63 -4.17 -2.10 -12.81
C LEU A 63 -4.56 -0.62 -12.85
N SER A 64 -3.64 0.26 -12.46
CA SER A 64 -3.95 1.68 -12.35
C SER A 64 -2.92 2.57 -13.06
N SER A 65 -3.36 3.74 -13.48
CA SER A 65 -2.52 4.85 -13.95
C SER A 65 -2.99 6.13 -13.29
N VAL A 66 -2.06 6.91 -12.76
CA VAL A 66 -2.33 8.15 -12.03
C VAL A 66 -1.64 9.30 -12.74
N THR A 67 -2.32 10.42 -12.87
CA THR A 67 -1.70 11.68 -13.26
C THR A 67 -2.15 12.78 -12.32
N THR A 68 -1.21 13.59 -11.87
CA THR A 68 -1.46 14.68 -10.93
C THR A 68 -1.23 16.03 -11.60
N LYS A 69 -1.95 17.04 -11.15
CA LYS A 69 -1.73 18.43 -11.59
C LYS A 69 -1.95 19.36 -10.41
N VAL A 70 -0.87 19.93 -9.91
CA VAL A 70 -0.91 20.93 -8.84
C VAL A 70 -1.15 22.32 -9.43
N LYS A 71 -1.90 23.15 -8.70
CA LYS A 71 -2.11 24.56 -8.99
C LYS A 71 -2.00 25.38 -7.71
N GLY A 72 -1.29 26.50 -7.81
CA GLY A 72 -1.04 27.41 -6.71
C GLY A 72 -0.04 28.47 -7.16
N ILE A 73 -0.04 29.59 -6.45
CA ILE A 73 0.97 30.64 -6.59
C ILE A 73 1.31 31.08 -5.17
N ALA A 74 2.60 31.21 -4.87
CA ALA A 74 3.07 31.79 -3.62
C ALA A 74 3.91 33.04 -3.90
N LEU A 75 3.84 34.01 -3.01
CA LEU A 75 4.67 35.21 -3.04
C LEU A 75 5.56 35.22 -1.81
N THR A 76 6.87 35.35 -2.02
CA THR A 76 7.84 35.49 -0.93
C THR A 76 8.52 36.85 -1.03
N ASN A 77 8.70 37.51 0.11
CA ASN A 77 9.49 38.73 0.20
C ASN A 77 10.54 38.57 1.29
N THR A 78 11.75 38.15 0.91
CA THR A 78 12.85 37.93 1.86
C THR A 78 14.03 38.84 1.55
N THR A 79 14.88 39.10 2.55
CA THR A 79 16.08 39.92 2.38
C THR A 79 17.07 39.32 1.38
N GLU A 80 17.12 37.99 1.25
CA GLU A 80 18.04 37.29 0.34
C GLU A 80 17.53 37.20 -1.10
N LEU A 81 16.20 37.06 -1.31
CA LEU A 81 15.61 36.84 -2.64
C LEU A 81 14.80 38.02 -3.17
N GLY A 82 14.53 39.02 -2.33
CA GLY A 82 13.58 40.08 -2.62
C GLY A 82 12.15 39.56 -2.77
N GLU A 83 11.32 40.35 -3.45
CA GLU A 83 9.98 39.97 -3.86
C GLU A 83 10.04 38.99 -5.04
N ARG A 84 9.55 37.77 -4.83
CA ARG A 84 9.60 36.67 -5.81
C ARG A 84 8.30 35.88 -5.83
N ILE A 85 7.83 35.59 -7.04
CA ILE A 85 6.68 34.73 -7.30
C ILE A 85 7.18 33.30 -7.52
N TRP A 86 6.42 32.34 -6.98
CA TRP A 86 6.63 30.91 -7.14
C TRP A 86 5.42 30.29 -7.80
N ASP A 87 5.64 29.60 -8.92
CA ASP A 87 4.60 28.87 -9.65
C ASP A 87 4.90 27.36 -9.71
N VAL A 88 4.00 26.62 -10.35
CA VAL A 88 4.05 25.16 -10.47
C VAL A 88 5.40 24.67 -11.03
N ALA A 89 6.05 25.43 -11.90
CA ALA A 89 7.32 25.03 -12.50
C ALA A 89 8.51 25.18 -11.53
N ASP A 90 8.38 26.01 -10.50
CA ASP A 90 9.43 26.20 -9.50
C ASP A 90 9.32 25.21 -8.33
N TYR A 91 8.11 24.96 -7.81
CA TYR A 91 7.93 24.18 -6.58
C TYR A 91 7.57 22.71 -6.79
N ILE A 92 7.26 22.25 -8.02
CA ILE A 92 7.02 20.83 -8.33
C ILE A 92 8.25 20.20 -8.97
N ILE A 93 8.87 19.25 -8.28
CA ILE A 93 10.15 18.65 -8.69
C ILE A 93 10.16 17.13 -8.43
N PRO A 94 10.26 16.27 -9.46
CA PRO A 94 10.16 16.57 -10.88
C PRO A 94 8.70 16.74 -11.32
N PRO A 95 8.42 17.51 -12.40
CA PRO A 95 7.06 17.76 -12.87
C PRO A 95 6.38 16.55 -13.56
N GLN A 96 7.13 15.47 -13.80
CA GLN A 96 6.69 14.29 -14.58
C GLN A 96 6.65 13.01 -13.74
N GLU A 97 6.74 13.10 -12.42
CA GLU A 97 6.73 11.92 -11.56
C GLU A 97 5.39 11.15 -11.71
N ASP A 98 5.48 9.84 -11.95
CA ASP A 98 4.30 8.97 -12.06
C ASP A 98 3.96 8.39 -10.68
N GLY A 99 2.70 8.44 -10.30
CA GLY A 99 2.22 7.92 -9.02
C GLY A 99 2.63 8.73 -7.78
N SER A 100 3.38 9.83 -7.92
CA SER A 100 3.75 10.72 -6.81
C SER A 100 3.96 12.16 -7.29
N PHE A 101 3.99 13.10 -6.37
CA PHE A 101 4.41 14.47 -6.65
C PHE A 101 5.02 15.10 -5.39
N PHE A 102 6.06 15.90 -5.58
CA PHE A 102 6.70 16.67 -4.51
C PHE A 102 6.31 18.14 -4.60
N VAL A 103 6.02 18.74 -3.44
CA VAL A 103 5.74 20.17 -3.30
C VAL A 103 6.81 20.78 -2.41
N LEU A 104 7.63 21.67 -2.97
CA LEU A 104 8.62 22.45 -2.24
C LEU A 104 7.91 23.44 -1.31
N THR A 105 8.18 23.34 0.00
CA THR A 105 7.57 24.20 1.01
C THR A 105 8.60 25.12 1.67
N ASN A 106 9.86 24.71 1.71
CA ASN A 106 10.93 25.48 2.32
C ASN A 106 12.26 25.20 1.62
N MET A 107 13.23 26.12 1.71
CA MET A 107 14.51 25.93 1.05
C MET A 107 15.64 26.77 1.65
N ILE A 108 16.86 26.27 1.49
CA ILE A 108 18.10 27.00 1.76
C ILE A 108 18.82 27.19 0.43
N ILE A 109 19.14 28.43 0.09
CA ILE A 109 19.73 28.81 -1.20
C ILE A 109 21.16 29.27 -0.98
N THR A 110 22.09 28.71 -1.75
CA THR A 110 23.48 29.16 -1.83
C THR A 110 23.74 29.64 -3.27
N PRO A 111 23.59 30.95 -3.55
CA PRO A 111 23.73 31.49 -4.89
C PRO A 111 25.20 31.61 -5.31
N ASN A 112 25.42 31.74 -6.62
CA ASN A 112 26.71 32.11 -7.22
C ASN A 112 27.90 31.24 -6.80
N GLN A 113 27.68 29.93 -6.65
CA GLN A 113 28.77 29.00 -6.45
C GLN A 113 29.62 28.88 -7.71
N THR A 114 30.94 28.92 -7.54
CA THR A 114 31.94 28.73 -8.59
C THR A 114 32.92 27.63 -8.18
N GLN A 115 33.52 26.94 -9.15
CA GLN A 115 34.57 25.97 -8.84
C GLN A 115 35.85 26.69 -8.42
N SER A 116 36.11 26.75 -7.13
CA SER A 116 37.28 27.43 -6.57
C SER A 116 37.71 26.81 -5.24
N LYS A 117 38.60 27.49 -4.52
CA LYS A 117 39.14 27.01 -3.25
C LYS A 117 38.55 27.84 -2.11
N CYS A 118 38.00 27.18 -1.12
CA CYS A 118 37.44 27.83 0.06
C CYS A 118 37.66 26.98 1.31
N ALA A 119 37.50 27.61 2.48
CA ALA A 119 37.53 26.94 3.76
C ALA A 119 36.35 25.95 3.88
N GLU A 120 36.62 24.70 4.27
CA GLU A 120 35.60 23.69 4.53
C GLU A 120 34.72 24.10 5.72
N ASN A 121 33.45 23.67 5.73
CA ASN A 121 32.58 23.99 6.87
C ASN A 121 33.11 23.39 8.18
N PRO A 122 32.96 24.07 9.32
CA PRO A 122 33.56 23.64 10.59
C PRO A 122 32.87 22.38 11.14
N THR A 123 33.55 21.25 11.02
CA THR A 123 33.19 19.96 11.61
C THR A 123 34.38 19.44 12.43
N PRO A 124 34.18 18.51 13.38
CA PRO A 124 35.29 17.96 14.16
C PRO A 124 36.43 17.37 13.31
N ALA A 125 36.14 16.94 12.08
CA ALA A 125 37.13 16.38 11.15
C ALA A 125 37.81 17.43 10.24
N SER A 126 37.18 18.58 10.00
CA SER A 126 37.69 19.63 9.11
C SER A 126 38.41 20.77 9.85
N ILE A 127 38.22 20.90 11.16
CA ILE A 127 38.94 21.88 11.99
C ILE A 127 40.43 21.51 12.02
N CYS A 128 41.26 22.49 11.70
CA CYS A 128 42.71 22.32 11.66
C CYS A 128 43.40 23.39 12.51
N THR A 129 44.54 23.03 13.08
CA THR A 129 45.44 23.98 13.76
C THR A 129 46.63 24.33 12.87
N SER A 130 47.08 23.35 12.08
CA SER A 130 48.22 23.46 11.18
C SER A 130 47.96 22.77 9.85
N TYR A 131 48.79 23.06 8.85
CA TYR A 131 48.72 22.42 7.53
C TYR A 131 48.92 20.89 7.57
N ARG A 132 49.47 20.32 8.65
CA ARG A 132 49.69 18.86 8.78
C ARG A 132 48.39 18.10 9.03
N ASP A 133 47.37 18.79 9.51
CA ASP A 133 46.05 18.21 9.80
C ASP A 133 45.26 17.99 8.49
N CYS A 134 45.59 18.73 7.44
CA CYS A 134 44.93 18.67 6.13
C CYS A 134 45.73 17.82 5.15
N ARG A 135 45.10 16.81 4.55
CA ARG A 135 45.78 15.89 3.63
C ARG A 135 45.47 16.27 2.19
N ARG A 136 46.50 16.61 1.41
CA ARG A 136 46.30 16.97 -0.01
C ARG A 136 45.75 15.79 -0.81
N GLY A 137 44.67 16.04 -1.56
CA GLY A 137 43.99 15.05 -2.38
C GLY A 137 43.06 14.11 -1.59
N PHE A 138 42.89 14.34 -0.28
CA PHE A 138 41.95 13.59 0.53
C PHE A 138 40.51 13.98 0.18
N ASN A 139 39.67 12.97 -0.03
CA ASN A 139 38.25 13.10 -0.34
C ASN A 139 37.45 12.22 0.62
N ASP A 140 36.73 12.84 1.55
CA ASP A 140 35.78 12.13 2.41
C ASP A 140 34.39 12.14 1.77
N ALA A 141 33.64 11.05 1.91
CA ALA A 141 32.26 10.96 1.42
C ALA A 141 31.32 11.92 2.15
N ARG A 142 31.68 12.32 3.38
CA ARG A 142 30.97 13.34 4.17
C ARG A 142 31.59 14.73 4.08
N GLY A 143 32.72 14.87 3.38
CA GLY A 143 33.41 16.13 3.19
C GLY A 143 32.76 16.98 2.11
N ASP A 144 33.01 18.29 2.17
CA ASP A 144 32.41 19.25 1.24
C ASP A 144 33.21 19.40 -0.07
N GLY A 145 34.35 18.71 -0.21
CA GLY A 145 35.20 18.75 -1.39
C GLY A 145 36.51 17.98 -1.26
N VAL A 146 37.46 18.26 -2.15
CA VAL A 146 38.79 17.63 -2.14
C VAL A 146 39.79 18.54 -1.42
N GLN A 147 40.43 18.05 -0.36
CA GLN A 147 41.36 18.87 0.43
C GLN A 147 42.61 19.26 -0.36
N THR A 148 43.01 20.52 -0.27
CA THR A 148 44.24 21.03 -0.93
C THR A 148 45.50 20.80 -0.08
N GLY A 149 45.34 20.50 1.21
CA GLY A 149 46.42 20.37 2.19
C GLY A 149 46.81 21.68 2.89
N ARG A 150 46.01 22.75 2.75
CA ARG A 150 46.19 24.02 3.47
C ARG A 150 45.17 24.15 4.59
N CYS A 151 45.58 24.79 5.69
CA CYS A 151 44.71 25.18 6.79
C CYS A 151 44.47 26.68 6.72
N VAL A 152 43.21 27.09 6.50
CA VAL A 152 42.81 28.48 6.25
C VAL A 152 41.81 28.96 7.31
N ASN A 153 41.69 30.28 7.49
CA ASN A 153 40.70 30.84 8.40
C ASN A 153 39.31 30.71 7.78
N TYR A 154 38.39 30.02 8.46
CA TYR A 154 36.97 30.02 8.11
C TYR A 154 36.27 31.27 8.67
N ASN A 155 36.59 31.60 9.93
CA ASN A 155 36.16 32.82 10.60
C ASN A 155 37.31 33.34 11.50
N ASP A 156 37.15 34.48 12.16
CA ASP A 156 38.20 35.09 13.00
C ASP A 156 38.73 34.16 14.11
N THR A 157 37.90 33.20 14.55
CA THR A 157 38.19 32.28 15.65
C THR A 157 38.50 30.85 15.24
N VAL A 158 38.09 30.41 14.04
CA VAL A 158 38.14 29.00 13.62
C VAL A 158 38.88 28.84 12.30
N LYS A 159 39.81 27.89 12.26
CA LYS A 159 40.54 27.47 11.06
C LYS A 159 40.05 26.10 10.60
N THR A 160 39.85 25.95 9.30
CA THR A 160 39.45 24.69 8.67
C THR A 160 40.31 24.39 7.44
N CYS A 161 40.31 23.13 7.02
CA CYS A 161 41.04 22.74 5.81
C CYS A 161 40.46 23.41 4.56
N GLU A 162 41.34 23.86 3.66
CA GLU A 162 40.94 24.39 2.36
C GLU A 162 40.58 23.22 1.43
N VAL A 163 39.42 23.33 0.78
CA VAL A 163 38.92 22.35 -0.18
C VAL A 163 38.74 22.97 -1.56
N LEU A 164 38.98 22.18 -2.60
CA LEU A 164 38.56 22.47 -3.96
C LEU A 164 37.12 21.96 -4.14
N SER A 165 36.17 22.89 -4.29
CA SER A 165 34.74 22.58 -4.38
C SER A 165 33.97 23.73 -5.06
N TRP A 166 32.64 23.65 -5.02
CA TRP A 166 31.73 24.73 -5.37
C TRP A 166 31.63 25.73 -4.22
N CYS A 167 32.33 26.84 -4.35
CA CYS A 167 32.43 27.87 -3.32
C CYS A 167 31.59 29.11 -3.66
N PRO A 168 30.92 29.75 -2.68
CA PRO A 168 30.94 29.40 -1.25
C PRO A 168 30.18 28.09 -0.96
N LEU A 169 30.62 27.35 0.06
CA LEU A 169 29.97 26.11 0.48
C LEU A 169 28.54 26.36 0.99
N GLU A 170 27.74 25.30 1.04
CA GLU A 170 26.38 25.34 1.62
C GLU A 170 26.43 25.86 3.06
N LYS A 171 25.53 26.79 3.39
CA LYS A 171 25.37 27.30 4.75
C LYS A 171 24.86 26.19 5.68
N ILE A 172 25.55 25.94 6.80
CA ILE A 172 25.05 25.08 7.87
C ILE A 172 24.07 25.88 8.74
N VAL A 173 22.82 25.96 8.28
CA VAL A 173 21.72 26.61 9.00
C VAL A 173 20.50 25.69 9.03
N GLU A 174 19.70 25.81 10.08
CA GLU A 174 18.38 25.20 10.12
C GLU A 174 17.46 25.86 9.09
N PRO A 175 16.50 25.11 8.53
CA PRO A 175 15.54 25.67 7.59
C PRO A 175 14.72 26.78 8.27
N PRO A 176 14.34 27.85 7.54
CA PRO A 176 13.53 28.93 8.09
C PRO A 176 12.24 28.43 8.76
N ASN A 177 11.92 28.98 9.94
CA ASN A 177 10.66 28.75 10.63
C ASN A 177 10.07 30.12 11.02
N PRO A 178 8.96 30.58 10.42
CA PRO A 178 8.01 29.85 9.55
C PRO A 178 8.57 29.46 8.18
N PRO A 179 7.96 28.46 7.50
CA PRO A 179 8.41 28.00 6.18
C PRO A 179 8.25 29.08 5.11
N LEU A 180 9.18 29.10 4.14
CA LEU A 180 9.18 30.13 3.07
C LEU A 180 7.89 30.13 2.22
N LEU A 181 7.36 28.96 1.87
CA LEU A 181 6.12 28.82 1.08
C LEU A 181 4.97 28.38 1.98
N ALA A 182 4.66 29.17 3.01
CA ALA A 182 3.51 28.90 3.90
C ALA A 182 2.16 28.84 3.14
N ASP A 183 2.03 29.61 2.05
CA ASP A 183 0.85 29.62 1.16
C ASP A 183 0.60 28.29 0.44
N ALA A 184 1.58 27.37 0.44
CA ALA A 184 1.43 26.04 -0.15
C ALA A 184 0.28 25.24 0.47
N GLU A 185 -0.16 25.57 1.70
CA GLU A 185 -1.33 24.96 2.33
C GLU A 185 -2.61 25.15 1.50
N ASN A 186 -2.69 26.23 0.72
CA ASN A 186 -3.84 26.61 -0.10
C ASN A 186 -3.76 26.07 -1.52
N PHE A 187 -2.68 25.36 -1.87
CA PHE A 187 -2.54 24.79 -3.19
C PHE A 187 -3.53 23.65 -3.38
N THR A 188 -3.91 23.45 -4.62
CA THR A 188 -4.86 22.40 -5.02
C THR A 188 -4.16 21.39 -5.92
N VAL A 189 -4.51 20.12 -5.78
CA VAL A 189 -4.05 19.05 -6.64
C VAL A 189 -5.25 18.35 -7.27
N LEU A 190 -5.25 18.28 -8.60
CA LEU A 190 -6.17 17.45 -9.35
C LEU A 190 -5.53 16.07 -9.53
N ILE A 191 -6.15 15.04 -8.98
CA ILE A 191 -5.71 13.65 -9.15
C ILE A 191 -6.62 12.96 -10.16
N LYS A 192 -6.06 12.53 -11.30
CA LYS A 192 -6.76 11.72 -12.29
C LYS A 192 -6.29 10.30 -12.17
N ASN A 193 -7.20 9.40 -11.84
CA ASN A 193 -6.90 7.99 -11.72
C ASN A 193 -7.77 7.18 -12.69
N ASN A 194 -7.11 6.38 -13.52
CA ASN A 194 -7.73 5.40 -14.41
C ASN A 194 -7.40 4.01 -13.89
N ILE A 195 -8.41 3.15 -13.79
CA ILE A 195 -8.29 1.78 -13.35
C ILE A 195 -8.79 0.81 -14.42
N ARG A 196 -8.20 -0.37 -14.45
CA ARG A 196 -8.61 -1.49 -15.30
C ARG A 196 -8.50 -2.80 -14.52
N TYR A 197 -9.52 -3.65 -14.64
CA TYR A 197 -9.47 -5.06 -14.26
C TYR A 197 -9.43 -5.89 -15.55
N PRO A 198 -8.24 -6.28 -16.03
CA PRO A 198 -8.07 -6.93 -17.33
C PRO A 198 -8.89 -8.21 -17.48
N LYS A 199 -8.99 -9.01 -16.40
CA LYS A 199 -9.70 -10.29 -16.40
C LYS A 199 -11.18 -10.14 -16.74
N PHE A 200 -11.79 -9.04 -16.30
CA PHE A 200 -13.20 -8.73 -16.56
C PHE A 200 -13.40 -7.73 -17.69
N ASN A 201 -12.32 -7.27 -18.33
CA ASN A 201 -12.29 -6.19 -19.31
C ASN A 201 -13.07 -4.94 -18.85
N PHE A 202 -12.99 -4.61 -17.56
CA PHE A 202 -13.65 -3.45 -16.98
C PHE A 202 -12.67 -2.31 -16.83
N ASN A 203 -13.06 -1.11 -17.25
CA ASN A 203 -12.32 0.13 -17.06
C ASN A 203 -13.19 1.18 -16.36
N LYS A 204 -12.58 1.96 -15.47
CA LYS A 204 -13.24 3.08 -14.82
C LYS A 204 -12.22 4.16 -14.48
N ARG A 205 -12.71 5.36 -14.21
CA ARG A 205 -11.93 6.51 -13.77
C ARG A 205 -12.61 7.17 -12.58
N ASN A 206 -11.84 7.87 -11.76
CA ASN A 206 -12.40 8.58 -10.60
C ASN A 206 -13.30 9.75 -10.99
N ILE A 207 -12.99 10.45 -12.08
CA ILE A 207 -13.83 11.53 -12.59
C ILE A 207 -15.05 10.91 -13.29
N LEU A 208 -16.19 10.92 -12.60
CA LEU A 208 -17.43 10.33 -13.07
C LEU A 208 -17.95 10.99 -14.37
N PRO A 209 -18.72 10.28 -15.21
CA PRO A 209 -19.20 10.81 -16.49
C PRO A 209 -20.14 12.00 -16.39
N ASN A 210 -20.82 12.17 -15.24
CA ASN A 210 -21.73 13.28 -14.95
C ASN A 210 -21.01 14.55 -14.48
N ILE A 211 -19.68 14.51 -14.31
CA ILE A 211 -18.89 15.66 -13.86
C ILE A 211 -18.57 16.57 -15.05
N ASN A 212 -19.02 17.82 -14.95
CA ASN A 212 -18.80 18.86 -15.95
C ASN A 212 -17.58 19.74 -15.62
N SER A 213 -17.11 20.50 -16.61
CA SER A 213 -16.00 21.44 -16.42
C SER A 213 -16.29 22.54 -15.40
N SER A 214 -17.54 23.02 -15.29
CA SER A 214 -17.90 24.03 -14.28
C SER A 214 -17.78 23.48 -12.85
N TYR A 215 -18.19 22.23 -12.64
CA TYR A 215 -18.03 21.55 -11.36
C TYR A 215 -16.54 21.43 -11.00
N LEU A 216 -15.69 21.02 -11.94
CA LEU A 216 -14.24 20.94 -11.71
C LEU A 216 -13.57 22.29 -11.42
N THR A 217 -14.20 23.42 -11.74
CA THR A 217 -13.64 24.74 -11.38
C THR A 217 -13.95 25.17 -9.96
N GLN A 218 -14.97 24.58 -9.32
CA GLN A 218 -15.48 25.02 -8.02
C GLN A 218 -15.36 23.94 -6.93
N CYS A 219 -15.35 22.66 -7.31
CA CYS A 219 -15.33 21.59 -6.33
C CYS A 219 -13.99 21.53 -5.60
N VAL A 220 -14.07 21.24 -4.31
CA VAL A 220 -12.95 20.85 -3.46
C VAL A 220 -13.42 19.64 -2.67
N PHE A 221 -12.59 18.60 -2.66
CA PHE A 221 -12.90 17.35 -1.99
C PHE A 221 -13.21 17.58 -0.51
N SER A 222 -14.30 16.97 -0.07
CA SER A 222 -14.63 16.89 1.35
C SER A 222 -15.43 15.63 1.59
N ARG A 223 -14.98 14.81 2.55
CA ARG A 223 -15.60 13.52 2.88
C ARG A 223 -17.10 13.61 3.19
N LYS A 224 -17.57 14.77 3.70
CA LYS A 224 -18.96 14.98 4.10
C LYS A 224 -19.80 15.65 3.02
N THR A 225 -19.26 16.68 2.36
CA THR A 225 -20.04 17.52 1.45
C THR A 225 -19.89 17.12 -0.01
N ASP A 226 -18.69 16.71 -0.43
CA ASP A 226 -18.40 16.40 -1.84
C ASP A 226 -17.29 15.32 -1.96
N PRO A 227 -17.63 14.03 -1.76
CA PRO A 227 -16.67 12.93 -1.76
C PRO A 227 -16.20 12.51 -3.15
N ASP A 228 -16.89 12.92 -4.22
CA ASP A 228 -16.58 12.53 -5.60
C ASP A 228 -15.66 13.54 -6.31
N CYS A 229 -15.39 14.70 -5.70
CA CYS A 229 -14.51 15.71 -6.28
C CYS A 229 -13.05 15.21 -6.33
N PRO A 230 -12.38 15.27 -7.51
CA PRO A 230 -11.01 14.81 -7.68
C PRO A 230 -9.95 15.88 -7.35
N ILE A 231 -10.35 17.04 -6.82
CA ILE A 231 -9.49 18.19 -6.50
C ILE A 231 -9.36 18.27 -4.99
N PHE A 232 -8.12 18.22 -4.50
CA PHE A 232 -7.82 18.22 -3.08
C PHE A 232 -7.00 19.46 -2.74
N ARG A 233 -7.28 20.09 -1.60
CA ARG A 233 -6.40 21.11 -1.03
C ARG A 233 -5.33 20.42 -0.20
N LEU A 234 -4.08 20.89 -0.29
CA LEU A 234 -2.96 20.23 0.39
C LEU A 234 -3.11 20.25 1.92
N LYS A 235 -3.63 21.35 2.47
CA LYS A 235 -3.99 21.45 3.90
C LYS A 235 -4.94 20.33 4.33
N ASP A 236 -6.05 20.16 3.61
CA ASP A 236 -7.10 19.21 3.96
C ASP A 236 -6.57 17.76 3.95
N ILE A 237 -5.66 17.42 3.02
CA ILE A 237 -4.99 16.11 2.98
C ILE A 237 -4.18 15.86 4.26
N VAL A 238 -3.44 16.86 4.72
CA VAL A 238 -2.55 16.76 5.88
C VAL A 238 -3.36 16.77 7.19
N GLU A 239 -4.36 17.64 7.30
CA GLU A 239 -5.25 17.71 8.47
C GLU A 239 -6.10 16.44 8.65
N GLU A 240 -6.59 15.83 7.56
CA GLU A 240 -7.34 14.58 7.63
C GLU A 240 -6.47 13.38 8.06
N ALA A 241 -5.15 13.51 7.94
CA ALA A 241 -4.19 12.56 8.48
C ALA A 241 -3.75 12.90 9.92
N GLU A 242 -4.43 13.84 10.59
CA GLU A 242 -4.16 14.31 11.95
C GLU A 242 -2.77 14.97 12.13
N GLU A 243 -2.29 15.64 11.07
CA GLU A 243 -1.01 16.34 11.06
C GLU A 243 -1.20 17.86 10.83
N ASP A 244 -0.21 18.65 11.26
CA ASP A 244 -0.18 20.10 11.02
C ASP A 244 0.69 20.43 9.79
N PHE A 245 0.09 21.12 8.81
CA PHE A 245 0.76 21.45 7.56
C PHE A 245 1.97 22.36 7.77
N GLN A 246 1.85 23.40 8.60
CA GLN A 246 2.89 24.40 8.77
C GLN A 246 4.14 23.80 9.45
N THR A 247 3.94 22.94 10.44
CA THR A 247 5.03 22.21 11.11
C THR A 247 5.72 21.24 10.13
N MET A 248 4.93 20.51 9.33
CA MET A 248 5.48 19.59 8.32
C MET A 248 6.22 20.34 7.20
N ALA A 249 5.76 21.53 6.83
CA ALA A 249 6.35 22.35 5.77
C ALA A 249 7.77 22.85 6.11
N VAL A 250 8.17 22.93 7.38
CA VAL A 250 9.52 23.38 7.78
C VAL A 250 10.59 22.35 7.41
N HIS A 251 10.38 21.08 7.77
CA HIS A 251 11.35 20.00 7.57
C HIS A 251 10.99 19.03 6.43
N GLY A 252 9.81 19.19 5.84
CA GLY A 252 9.25 18.27 4.86
C GLY A 252 8.69 16.99 5.48
N GLY A 253 8.15 16.12 4.64
CA GLY A 253 7.56 14.85 5.05
C GLY A 253 7.07 14.03 3.86
N VAL A 254 6.56 12.83 4.14
CA VAL A 254 6.01 11.94 3.10
C VAL A 254 4.57 11.57 3.46
N MET A 255 3.65 11.95 2.58
CA MET A 255 2.21 11.73 2.72
C MET A 255 1.76 10.66 1.71
N GLY A 256 0.87 9.78 2.14
CA GLY A 256 0.22 8.78 1.32
C GLY A 256 -1.21 9.19 1.02
N VAL A 257 -1.53 9.35 -0.27
CA VAL A 257 -2.90 9.49 -0.78
C VAL A 257 -3.36 8.14 -1.28
N GLN A 258 -4.19 7.49 -0.49
CA GLN A 258 -4.64 6.13 -0.74
C GLN A 258 -6.00 6.13 -1.45
N ILE A 259 -6.07 5.46 -2.60
CA ILE A 259 -7.28 5.35 -3.41
C ILE A 259 -7.70 3.88 -3.50
N ARG A 260 -8.78 3.53 -2.81
CA ARG A 260 -9.30 2.16 -2.79
C ARG A 260 -10.46 1.95 -3.77
N TRP A 261 -10.34 0.94 -4.61
CA TRP A 261 -11.36 0.49 -5.55
C TRP A 261 -11.80 -0.94 -5.26
N ASP A 262 -12.75 -1.10 -4.33
CA ASP A 262 -13.37 -2.38 -4.04
C ASP A 262 -14.71 -2.45 -4.79
N CYS A 263 -14.72 -3.17 -5.90
CA CYS A 263 -15.83 -3.14 -6.83
C CYS A 263 -16.50 -4.50 -6.97
N ASP A 264 -17.82 -4.52 -6.81
CA ASP A 264 -18.65 -5.67 -7.14
C ASP A 264 -19.21 -5.47 -8.55
N LEU A 265 -18.70 -6.24 -9.51
CA LEU A 265 -19.08 -6.14 -10.92
C LEU A 265 -20.38 -6.89 -11.24
N ASP A 266 -20.97 -7.58 -10.27
CA ASP A 266 -22.34 -8.11 -10.40
C ASP A 266 -23.38 -7.00 -10.16
N MET A 267 -22.98 -5.94 -9.46
CA MET A 267 -23.79 -4.75 -9.18
C MET A 267 -23.61 -3.68 -10.26
N PRO A 268 -24.49 -2.65 -10.31
CA PRO A 268 -24.37 -1.57 -11.28
C PRO A 268 -23.01 -0.89 -11.20
N GLN A 269 -22.43 -0.60 -12.37
CA GLN A 269 -21.10 0.01 -12.48
C GLN A 269 -20.98 1.35 -11.74
N SER A 270 -22.09 2.07 -11.53
CA SER A 270 -22.11 3.34 -10.79
C SER A 270 -21.67 3.20 -9.34
N TRP A 271 -21.87 2.05 -8.69
CA TRP A 271 -21.54 1.84 -7.28
C TRP A 271 -20.05 1.59 -7.00
N CYS A 272 -19.29 1.25 -8.04
CA CYS A 272 -17.84 1.11 -7.98
C CYS A 272 -17.20 2.51 -7.93
N VAL A 273 -17.08 3.12 -6.75
CA VAL A 273 -16.51 4.47 -6.57
C VAL A 273 -15.20 4.40 -5.76
N PRO A 274 -14.25 5.33 -5.99
CA PRO A 274 -13.02 5.36 -5.24
C PRO A 274 -13.30 5.77 -3.79
N ARG A 275 -12.54 5.20 -2.86
CA ARG A 275 -12.50 5.67 -1.47
C ARG A 275 -11.12 6.22 -1.15
N TYR A 276 -11.08 7.50 -0.79
CA TYR A 276 -9.86 8.20 -0.45
C TYR A 276 -9.54 8.05 1.04
N THR A 277 -8.28 7.79 1.38
CA THR A 277 -7.74 7.85 2.73
C THR A 277 -6.38 8.54 2.70
N PHE A 278 -6.04 9.27 3.76
CA PHE A 278 -4.78 9.99 3.85
C PHE A 278 -4.02 9.52 5.07
N ARG A 279 -2.70 9.36 4.93
CA ARG A 279 -1.85 8.89 6.03
C ARG A 279 -0.44 9.41 5.84
N ARG A 280 0.23 9.78 6.93
CA ARG A 280 1.67 10.02 6.92
C ARG A 280 2.46 8.70 6.78
N LEU A 281 3.44 8.68 5.89
CA LEU A 281 4.25 7.50 5.58
C LEU A 281 5.64 7.54 6.22
N ASP A 282 6.21 8.72 6.46
CA ASP A 282 7.49 8.88 7.15
C ASP A 282 7.32 8.71 8.67
N ASN A 283 8.36 8.19 9.33
CA ASN A 283 8.31 7.92 10.77
C ASN A 283 8.41 9.23 11.57
N LYS A 284 7.42 9.49 12.42
CA LYS A 284 7.40 10.60 13.38
C LYS A 284 7.75 10.05 14.76
N ASP A 285 8.98 9.56 14.92
CA ASP A 285 9.45 9.07 16.21
C ASP A 285 10.08 10.23 17.00
N PRO A 286 9.46 10.68 18.12
CA PRO A 286 10.02 11.75 18.94
C PRO A 286 11.34 11.36 19.60
N GLU A 287 11.58 10.06 19.84
CA GLU A 287 12.77 9.55 20.51
C GLU A 287 13.93 9.30 19.54
N ASN A 288 13.64 9.07 18.26
CA ASN A 288 14.64 8.77 17.22
C ASN A 288 14.58 9.76 16.05
N ASN A 289 14.96 11.01 16.33
CA ASN A 289 14.90 12.13 15.38
C ASN A 289 16.24 12.38 14.64
N VAL A 290 16.90 11.33 14.15
CA VAL A 290 18.22 11.45 13.50
C VAL A 290 18.12 12.03 12.07
N ALA A 291 16.96 11.93 11.43
CA ALA A 291 16.68 12.52 10.12
C ALA A 291 15.19 12.89 9.99
N PRO A 292 14.74 14.02 10.59
CA PRO A 292 13.36 14.47 10.45
C PRO A 292 13.04 14.87 9.01
N GLY A 293 11.88 14.42 8.53
CA GLY A 293 11.24 14.94 7.33
C GLY A 293 11.86 14.45 6.01
N TYR A 294 11.75 15.30 4.98
CA TYR A 294 12.17 14.97 3.62
C TYR A 294 12.81 16.18 2.94
N ASN A 295 14.07 16.03 2.52
CA ASN A 295 14.82 17.06 1.82
C ASN A 295 15.74 16.45 0.76
N PHE A 296 16.06 17.25 -0.25
CA PHE A 296 17.07 16.91 -1.26
C PHE A 296 17.74 18.18 -1.79
N ARG A 297 18.84 17.98 -2.53
CA ARG A 297 19.63 19.08 -3.12
C ARG A 297 19.53 19.02 -4.62
N PHE A 298 19.38 20.18 -5.24
CA PHE A 298 19.47 20.35 -6.69
C PHE A 298 20.15 21.68 -7.00
N ALA A 299 20.66 21.82 -8.23
CA ALA A 299 21.38 23.03 -8.63
C ALA A 299 20.85 23.56 -9.96
N LYS A 300 20.81 24.89 -10.06
CA LYS A 300 20.54 25.62 -11.31
C LYS A 300 21.88 26.14 -11.84
N TYR A 301 22.31 25.64 -12.99
CA TYR A 301 23.60 26.01 -13.62
C TYR A 301 23.41 27.16 -14.60
N TYR A 302 24.35 28.10 -14.61
CA TYR A 302 24.39 29.24 -15.53
C TYR A 302 25.84 29.66 -15.79
N LYS A 303 26.05 30.43 -16.86
CA LYS A 303 27.36 31.00 -17.19
C LYS A 303 27.34 32.49 -16.92
N ASP A 304 28.39 32.99 -16.29
CA ASP A 304 28.58 34.43 -16.07
C ASP A 304 29.05 35.13 -17.35
N SER A 305 29.08 36.47 -17.36
CA SER A 305 29.53 37.28 -18.50
C SER A 305 30.93 36.91 -19.00
N ASP A 306 31.77 36.44 -18.09
CA ASP A 306 33.16 36.05 -18.35
C ASP A 306 33.29 34.61 -18.87
N GLY A 307 32.16 33.91 -19.08
CA GLY A 307 32.11 32.52 -19.54
C GLY A 307 32.36 31.48 -18.45
N THR A 308 32.62 31.92 -17.21
CA THR A 308 32.82 31.06 -16.04
C THR A 308 31.52 30.35 -15.68
N GLU A 309 31.61 29.04 -15.44
CA GLU A 309 30.45 28.25 -14.99
C GLU A 309 30.16 28.54 -13.52
N THR A 310 28.89 28.85 -13.26
CA THR A 310 28.40 29.16 -11.92
C THR A 310 27.11 28.39 -11.67
N ARG A 311 26.77 28.15 -10.40
CA ARG A 311 25.50 27.51 -10.05
C ARG A 311 24.89 28.09 -8.80
N THR A 312 23.57 27.99 -8.70
CA THR A 312 22.85 28.21 -7.46
C THR A 312 22.46 26.84 -6.91
N LEU A 313 23.00 26.49 -5.74
CA LEU A 313 22.64 25.27 -5.03
C LEU A 313 21.41 25.55 -4.17
N ILE A 314 20.41 24.67 -4.26
CA ILE A 314 19.17 24.75 -3.50
C ILE A 314 19.02 23.44 -2.74
N LYS A 315 18.96 23.54 -1.42
CA LYS A 315 18.50 22.45 -0.56
C LYS A 315 17.01 22.65 -0.30
N GLY A 316 16.19 21.84 -0.96
CA GLY A 316 14.75 21.92 -0.86
C GLY A 316 14.20 20.99 0.21
N TYR A 317 13.27 21.50 0.99
CA TYR A 317 12.45 20.77 1.95
C TYR A 317 11.01 20.84 1.47
N GLY A 318 10.28 19.74 1.59
CA GLY A 318 8.93 19.70 1.07
C GLY A 318 8.20 18.42 1.38
N ILE A 319 6.95 18.41 0.96
CA ILE A 319 6.06 17.29 1.20
C ILE A 319 5.96 16.49 -0.09
N ARG A 320 6.34 15.22 0.00
CA ARG A 320 6.14 14.25 -1.08
C ARG A 320 4.81 13.55 -0.87
N PHE A 321 3.94 13.58 -1.87
CA PHE A 321 2.66 12.89 -1.86
C PHE A 321 2.72 11.67 -2.78
N ASP A 322 2.65 10.47 -2.20
CA ASP A 322 2.60 9.20 -2.93
C ASP A 322 1.14 8.76 -3.11
N VAL A 323 0.69 8.64 -4.35
CA VAL A 323 -0.68 8.22 -4.69
C VAL A 323 -0.71 6.70 -4.84
N LEU A 324 -1.20 6.03 -3.80
CA LEU A 324 -1.25 4.58 -3.69
C LEU A 324 -2.63 4.08 -4.07
N VAL A 325 -2.73 3.37 -5.19
CA VAL A 325 -4.00 2.81 -5.68
C VAL A 325 -4.05 1.32 -5.38
N PHE A 326 -5.13 0.88 -4.75
CA PHE A 326 -5.35 -0.52 -4.41
C PHE A 326 -6.82 -0.89 -4.55
N GLY A 327 -7.10 -2.17 -4.66
CA GLY A 327 -8.48 -2.63 -4.83
C GLY A 327 -8.58 -3.96 -5.54
N GLN A 328 -9.73 -4.60 -5.35
CA GLN A 328 -10.10 -5.84 -6.01
C GLN A 328 -11.49 -5.70 -6.63
N ALA A 329 -11.66 -6.27 -7.81
CA ALA A 329 -12.97 -6.46 -8.40
C ALA A 329 -13.40 -7.91 -8.24
N GLY A 330 -14.66 -8.12 -7.87
CA GLY A 330 -15.31 -9.43 -7.86
C GLY A 330 -16.38 -9.51 -8.94
N LYS A 331 -16.47 -10.64 -9.65
CA LYS A 331 -17.56 -10.93 -10.60
C LYS A 331 -17.95 -12.39 -10.51
N PHE A 332 -19.25 -12.69 -10.64
CA PHE A 332 -19.76 -14.05 -10.62
C PHE A 332 -19.00 -14.97 -11.60
N ASN A 333 -18.58 -16.13 -11.10
CA ASN A 333 -17.98 -17.18 -11.90
C ASN A 333 -18.46 -18.55 -11.41
N ILE A 334 -18.82 -19.42 -12.36
CA ILE A 334 -19.33 -20.75 -12.06
C ILE A 334 -18.28 -21.66 -11.41
N ILE A 335 -16.99 -21.50 -11.74
CA ILE A 335 -15.90 -22.35 -11.22
C ILE A 335 -15.77 -22.23 -9.69
N PRO A 336 -15.52 -21.03 -9.10
CA PRO A 336 -15.42 -20.90 -7.64
C PRO A 336 -16.75 -21.20 -6.96
N THR A 337 -17.88 -20.95 -7.62
CA THR A 337 -19.22 -21.33 -7.12
C THR A 337 -19.33 -22.85 -6.94
N LEU A 338 -19.01 -23.64 -7.98
CA LEU A 338 -19.07 -25.11 -7.91
C LEU A 338 -18.06 -25.68 -6.92
N LEU A 339 -16.86 -25.12 -6.83
CA LEU A 339 -15.86 -25.53 -5.83
C LEU A 339 -16.37 -25.31 -4.40
N ASN A 340 -16.97 -24.16 -4.12
CA ASN A 340 -17.51 -23.86 -2.80
C ASN A 340 -18.77 -24.68 -2.46
N ILE A 341 -19.63 -24.96 -3.45
CA ILE A 341 -20.75 -25.89 -3.27
C ILE A 341 -20.25 -27.30 -2.99
N GLY A 342 -19.26 -27.79 -3.75
CA GLY A 342 -18.65 -29.11 -3.54
C GLY A 342 -18.02 -29.24 -2.15
N ALA A 343 -17.25 -28.23 -1.72
CA ALA A 343 -16.70 -28.16 -0.37
C ALA A 343 -17.80 -28.12 0.71
N GLY A 344 -18.88 -27.36 0.48
CA GLY A 344 -20.04 -27.31 1.37
C GLY A 344 -20.78 -28.65 1.50
N LEU A 345 -20.96 -29.38 0.39
CA LEU A 345 -21.54 -30.73 0.40
C LEU A 345 -20.65 -31.73 1.13
N ALA A 346 -19.33 -31.64 0.97
CA ALA A 346 -18.38 -32.46 1.73
C ALA A 346 -18.46 -32.19 3.25
N LEU A 347 -18.56 -30.91 3.64
CA LEU A 347 -18.78 -30.50 5.04
C LEU A 347 -20.09 -31.07 5.61
N LEU A 348 -21.16 -31.14 4.81
CA LEU A 348 -22.41 -31.78 5.23
C LEU A 348 -22.26 -33.29 5.47
N GLY A 349 -21.37 -33.96 4.73
CA GLY A 349 -21.03 -35.37 4.98
C GLY A 349 -20.42 -35.60 6.36
N LEU A 350 -19.60 -34.66 6.85
CA LEU A 350 -18.97 -34.74 8.17
C LEU A 350 -19.98 -34.66 9.32
N VAL A 351 -21.15 -34.05 9.09
CA VAL A 351 -22.22 -33.97 10.09
C VAL A 351 -22.68 -35.36 10.54
N ASN A 352 -22.77 -36.32 9.62
CA ASN A 352 -23.17 -37.69 9.95
C ASN A 352 -22.13 -38.37 10.85
N VAL A 353 -20.84 -38.17 10.59
CA VAL A 353 -19.74 -38.72 11.41
C VAL A 353 -19.80 -38.16 12.83
N ILE A 354 -20.01 -36.85 12.96
CA ILE A 354 -20.11 -36.19 14.27
C ILE A 354 -21.38 -36.68 15.01
N CYS A 355 -22.51 -36.74 14.32
CA CYS A 355 -23.76 -37.23 14.92
C CYS A 355 -23.62 -38.69 15.36
N ASP A 356 -22.99 -39.53 14.55
CA ASP A 356 -22.69 -40.93 14.89
C ASP A 356 -21.82 -41.04 16.14
N TRP A 357 -20.76 -40.23 16.22
CA TRP A 357 -19.90 -40.19 17.40
C TRP A 357 -20.67 -39.76 18.66
N ILE A 358 -21.58 -38.78 18.53
CA ILE A 358 -22.43 -38.33 19.65
C ILE A 358 -23.40 -39.43 20.07
N VAL A 359 -24.07 -40.09 19.12
CA VAL A 359 -25.06 -41.16 19.37
C VAL A 359 -24.41 -42.36 20.05
N LEU A 360 -23.21 -42.76 19.62
CA LEU A 360 -22.52 -43.94 20.14
C LEU A 360 -21.80 -43.69 21.46
N THR A 361 -21.42 -42.44 21.76
CA THR A 361 -20.67 -42.11 22.99
C THR A 361 -21.59 -41.62 24.12
N PHE A 362 -22.50 -40.68 23.83
CA PHE A 362 -23.17 -39.87 24.85
C PHE A 362 -24.65 -40.21 25.08
N MET A 363 -25.31 -40.95 24.18
CA MET A 363 -26.74 -41.24 24.36
C MET A 363 -27.00 -42.38 25.37
N THR A 364 -28.12 -42.28 26.09
CA THR A 364 -28.54 -43.25 27.11
C THR A 364 -28.72 -44.68 26.57
N ARG A 365 -29.13 -44.83 25.29
CA ARG A 365 -29.29 -46.13 24.62
C ARG A 365 -28.11 -46.50 23.70
N LYS A 366 -26.90 -46.01 23.99
CA LYS A 366 -25.70 -46.22 23.15
C LYS A 366 -25.38 -47.68 22.83
N HIS A 367 -25.56 -48.60 23.79
CA HIS A 367 -25.25 -50.03 23.60
C HIS A 367 -26.13 -50.65 22.50
N HIS A 368 -27.43 -50.34 22.53
CA HIS A 368 -28.36 -50.80 21.50
C HIS A 368 -28.05 -50.22 20.12
N TYR A 369 -27.65 -48.94 20.04
CA TYR A 369 -27.21 -48.35 18.77
C TYR A 369 -25.91 -48.95 18.25
N LYS A 370 -24.99 -49.35 19.14
CA LYS A 370 -23.71 -49.97 18.77
C LYS A 370 -23.91 -51.38 18.20
N GLU A 371 -24.76 -52.20 18.83
CA GLU A 371 -25.09 -53.55 18.36
C GLU A 371 -25.77 -53.56 16.98
N GLN A 372 -26.63 -52.57 16.71
CA GLN A 372 -27.31 -52.48 15.41
C GLN A 372 -26.43 -51.89 14.30
N LYS A 373 -25.34 -51.19 14.66
CA LYS A 373 -24.43 -50.56 13.70
C LYS A 373 -23.24 -51.43 13.33
N TYR A 374 -22.66 -52.12 14.32
CA TYR A 374 -21.47 -52.94 14.13
C TYR A 374 -21.82 -54.42 14.22
N THR A 375 -21.62 -55.13 13.12
CA THR A 375 -21.53 -56.59 13.13
C THR A 375 -20.06 -56.94 13.25
N TYR A 376 -19.70 -57.61 14.35
CA TYR A 376 -18.35 -58.12 14.53
C TYR A 376 -18.25 -59.47 13.81
N VAL A 377 -17.20 -59.65 13.03
CA VAL A 377 -16.84 -60.94 12.42
C VAL A 377 -15.53 -61.33 13.07
N ASP A 378 -15.55 -62.35 13.91
CA ASP A 378 -14.35 -62.88 14.55
C ASP A 378 -13.67 -63.86 13.60
N ASP A 379 -12.34 -63.76 13.44
CA ASP A 379 -11.55 -64.60 12.53
C ASP A 379 -11.75 -66.12 12.77
N PHE A 380 -12.15 -66.50 13.98
CA PHE A 380 -12.40 -67.90 14.37
C PHE A 380 -13.65 -68.53 13.74
N GLY A 381 -14.56 -67.74 13.15
CA GLY A 381 -15.74 -68.26 12.45
C GLY A 381 -15.49 -68.67 10.99
N LEU A 382 -14.32 -68.37 10.43
CA LEU A 382 -13.94 -68.75 9.06
C LEU A 382 -13.25 -70.11 8.99
N LEU A 383 -12.61 -70.56 10.08
CA LEU A 383 -11.91 -71.85 10.13
C LEU A 383 -12.83 -73.05 10.32
N SER A 384 -14.08 -72.87 10.77
CA SER A 384 -15.03 -73.98 10.97
C SER A 384 -15.77 -74.40 9.70
N ASN A 385 -15.59 -73.69 8.59
CA ASN A 385 -16.27 -73.99 7.31
C ASN A 385 -15.32 -74.49 6.21
N GLU A 386 -14.03 -74.70 6.50
CA GLU A 386 -13.09 -75.35 5.58
C GLU A 386 -12.90 -76.86 5.86
N GLU A 387 -13.51 -77.40 6.91
CA GLU A 387 -13.53 -78.85 7.19
C GLU A 387 -14.97 -79.38 7.19
N THR A 388 -15.58 -79.53 6.01
CA THR A 388 -16.53 -80.63 5.69
C THR A 388 -16.60 -80.89 4.20
#